data_AF-A0AAD6TQZ4-F1
#
_entry.id   AF-A0AAD6TQZ4-F1
#
_cell.length_a   1.000
_cell.length_b   1.000
_cell.length_c   1.000
_cell.angle_alpha   90.00
_cell.angle_beta   90.00
_cell.angle_gamma   90.00
#
_symmetry.space_group_name_H-M   'P 1'
#
loop_
_entity.id
_entity.type
_entity.pdbx_description
1 polymer ?
#
loop_
_entity_poly.entity_id
_entity_poly.type
_entity_poly.pdbx_seq_one_letter_code
_entity_poly.pdbx_strand_id
1 'polypeptide(L)'
;PPWFRAVYGEITAKNLGGTFNALLVVYAELEQTYKWDKGSSKGLGKLNRPTAVDKWVGVARGARSGAMANGVGPPIGSIAKYEESWWRWWGGLQPDWRVSHAGRPGQFARVMGPGSDDTNSWATLRHPGVNGVLSLLASLYWWGKAVQEKQPSNKEEMESWVEAIGDVKWMITGL
;
A
#
# COMPACT_ATOMS: atom_id res chain seq x y z
N PRO A 1 15.95 2.05 10.64
CA PRO A 1 16.24 3.51 10.74
C PRO A 1 15.06 4.27 11.40
N PRO A 2 15.25 5.51 11.90
CA PRO A 2 14.19 6.27 12.59
C PRO A 2 12.91 6.44 11.78
N TRP A 3 13.04 6.72 10.47
CA TRP A 3 11.90 6.88 9.57
C TRP A 3 11.04 5.61 9.48
N PHE A 4 11.69 4.43 9.42
CA PHE A 4 11.01 3.16 9.33
C PHE A 4 10.30 2.83 10.63
N ARG A 5 10.98 2.95 11.78
CA ARG A 5 10.40 2.64 13.09
C ARG A 5 9.17 3.49 13.40
N ALA A 6 9.21 4.78 13.07
CA ALA A 6 8.11 5.69 13.33
C ALA A 6 6.84 5.26 12.57
N VAL A 7 6.93 5.04 11.26
CA VAL A 7 5.76 4.69 10.44
C VAL A 7 5.38 3.22 10.62
N TYR A 8 6.35 2.31 10.75
CA TYR A 8 6.10 0.89 10.97
C TYR A 8 5.38 0.65 12.29
N GLY A 9 5.75 1.36 13.36
CA GLY A 9 5.04 1.32 14.64
C GLY A 9 3.59 1.80 14.52
N GLU A 10 3.31 2.77 13.65
CA GLU A 10 1.95 3.26 13.41
C GLU A 10 1.09 2.23 12.67
N ILE A 11 1.60 1.69 11.56
CA ILE A 11 0.84 0.72 10.74
C ILE A 11 0.73 -0.67 11.40
N THR A 12 1.40 -0.87 12.55
CA THR A 12 1.28 -2.08 13.39
C THR A 12 0.46 -1.85 14.66
N ALA A 13 0.01 -0.62 14.93
CA ALA A 13 -0.65 -0.28 16.20
C ALA A 13 -1.99 -1.01 16.42
N LYS A 14 -2.67 -1.41 15.35
CA LYS A 14 -3.87 -2.26 15.39
C LYS A 14 -3.60 -3.54 14.61
N ASN A 15 -3.92 -4.69 15.21
CA ASN A 15 -3.85 -5.97 14.52
C ASN A 15 -5.01 -6.07 13.50
N LEU A 16 -4.68 -6.01 12.22
CA LEU A 16 -5.66 -6.12 11.14
C LEU A 16 -5.87 -7.57 10.65
N GLY A 17 -5.16 -8.54 11.22
CA GLY A 17 -5.27 -9.97 10.87
C GLY A 17 -4.03 -10.53 10.16
N GLY A 18 -4.01 -11.86 10.01
CA GLY A 18 -2.82 -12.60 9.55
C GLY A 18 -2.34 -12.23 8.14
N THR A 19 -3.25 -11.89 7.23
CA THR A 19 -2.90 -11.52 5.85
C THR A 19 -2.12 -10.20 5.81
N PHE A 20 -2.57 -9.19 6.55
CA PHE A 20 -1.87 -7.91 6.66
C PHE A 20 -0.53 -8.05 7.39
N ASN A 21 -0.46 -8.86 8.45
CA ASN A 21 0.79 -9.12 9.16
C ASN A 21 1.83 -9.80 8.25
N ALA A 22 1.41 -10.76 7.42
CA ALA A 22 2.30 -11.40 6.44
C ALA A 22 2.83 -10.42 5.39
N LEU A 23 2.04 -9.41 5.00
CA LEU A 23 2.47 -8.33 4.12
C LEU A 23 3.55 -7.45 4.78
N LEU A 24 3.39 -7.14 6.07
CA LEU A 24 4.38 -6.35 6.82
C LEU A 24 5.73 -7.08 6.95
N VAL A 25 5.72 -8.40 7.11
CA VAL A 25 6.95 -9.22 7.16
C VAL A 25 7.72 -9.10 5.84
N VAL A 26 7.07 -9.37 4.70
CA VAL A 26 7.76 -9.29 3.40
C VAL A 26 8.24 -7.87 3.07
N TYR A 27 7.53 -6.84 3.55
CA TYR A 27 7.99 -5.46 3.41
C TYR A 27 9.26 -5.17 4.21
N ALA A 28 9.33 -5.66 5.45
CA ALA A 28 10.52 -5.47 6.28
C ALA A 28 11.75 -6.17 5.68
N GLU A 29 11.55 -7.36 5.11
CA GLU A 29 12.58 -8.09 4.35
C GLU A 29 13.03 -7.30 3.12
N LEU A 30 12.10 -6.75 2.34
CA LEU A 30 12.41 -5.90 1.17
C LEU A 30 13.25 -4.67 1.57
N GLU A 31 12.86 -3.94 2.61
CA GLU A 31 13.63 -2.77 3.05
C GLU A 31 15.02 -3.16 3.59
N GLN A 32 15.17 -4.38 4.13
CA GLN A 32 16.47 -4.92 4.51
C GLN A 32 17.35 -5.17 3.28
N THR A 33 16.82 -5.68 2.17
CA THR A 33 17.59 -5.86 0.92
C THR A 33 18.02 -4.52 0.33
N TYR A 34 17.21 -3.47 0.51
CA TYR A 34 17.58 -2.08 0.20
C TYR A 34 18.51 -1.43 1.21
N LYS A 35 18.99 -2.17 2.22
CA LYS A 35 19.86 -1.65 3.28
C LYS A 35 19.26 -0.44 4.00
N TRP A 36 17.93 -0.40 4.06
CA TRP A 36 17.15 0.67 4.69
C TRP A 36 17.36 2.05 4.06
N ASP A 37 17.67 2.10 2.76
CA ASP A 37 17.75 3.33 2.00
C ASP A 37 16.48 4.15 2.20
N LYS A 38 16.64 5.44 2.54
CA LYS A 38 15.53 6.36 2.74
C LYS A 38 14.81 6.66 1.41
N GLY A 39 15.44 6.33 0.29
CA GLY A 39 14.94 6.56 -1.05
C GLY A 39 15.15 8.00 -1.50
N SER A 40 14.77 8.25 -2.76
CA SER A 40 14.81 9.58 -3.36
C SER A 40 13.55 10.40 -3.05
N SER A 41 13.54 11.67 -3.47
CA SER A 41 12.32 12.50 -3.46
C SER A 41 11.26 12.01 -4.46
N LYS A 42 11.66 11.19 -5.44
CA LYS A 42 10.74 10.49 -6.36
C LYS A 42 10.22 9.22 -5.68
N GLY A 43 8.94 8.94 -5.90
CA GLY A 43 8.29 7.73 -5.42
C GLY A 43 7.22 7.29 -6.40
N LEU A 44 6.26 6.52 -5.89
CA LEU A 44 5.13 6.03 -6.67
C LEU A 44 4.40 7.18 -7.39
N GLY A 45 3.85 6.88 -8.56
CA GLY A 45 2.96 7.78 -9.30
C GLY A 45 1.82 8.33 -8.43
N LYS A 46 1.36 9.55 -8.75
CA LYS A 46 0.30 10.25 -8.00
C LYS A 46 -1.09 10.15 -8.66
N LEU A 47 -1.16 9.70 -9.91
CA LEU A 47 -2.41 9.65 -10.66
C LEU A 47 -3.44 8.80 -9.90
N ASN A 48 -4.64 9.36 -9.69
CA ASN A 48 -5.75 8.74 -8.96
C ASN A 48 -5.48 8.36 -7.49
N ARG A 49 -4.34 8.77 -6.92
CA ARG A 49 -3.98 8.44 -5.54
C ARG A 49 -5.08 8.90 -4.56
N PRO A 50 -5.46 8.07 -3.56
CA PRO A 50 -6.40 8.50 -2.54
C PRO A 50 -5.93 9.79 -1.85
N THR A 51 -6.83 10.78 -1.71
CA THR A 51 -6.55 12.08 -1.09
C THR A 51 -5.93 11.96 0.30
N ALA A 52 -6.31 10.93 1.05
CA ALA A 52 -5.74 10.55 2.33
C ALA A 52 -4.21 10.37 2.25
N VAL A 53 -3.73 9.61 1.26
CA VAL A 53 -2.30 9.33 1.06
C VAL A 53 -1.59 10.61 0.63
N ASP A 54 -2.16 11.40 -0.27
CA ASP A 54 -1.54 12.64 -0.73
C ASP A 54 -1.38 13.67 0.40
N LYS A 55 -2.40 13.83 1.25
CA LYS A 55 -2.31 14.68 2.43
C LYS A 55 -1.23 14.17 3.39
N TRP A 56 -1.20 12.87 3.66
CA TRP A 56 -0.23 12.26 4.57
C TRP A 56 1.22 12.41 4.08
N VAL A 57 1.49 12.15 2.80
CA VAL A 57 2.79 12.43 2.17
C VAL A 57 3.11 13.93 2.23
N GLY A 58 2.10 14.77 1.95
CA GLY A 58 2.17 16.23 1.95
C GLY A 58 2.48 16.86 3.30
N VAL A 59 2.27 16.17 4.42
CA VAL A 59 2.68 16.58 5.79
C VAL A 59 3.88 15.79 6.31
N ALA A 60 4.68 15.21 5.40
CA ALA A 60 5.83 14.37 5.74
C ALA A 60 5.47 13.24 6.72
N ARG A 61 4.32 12.59 6.49
CA ARG A 61 3.91 11.36 7.19
C ARG A 61 3.80 11.55 8.69
N GLY A 62 3.30 12.72 9.10
CA GLY A 62 3.14 13.10 10.49
C GLY A 62 4.27 13.90 11.10
N ALA A 63 5.46 13.92 10.46
CA ALA A 63 6.61 14.62 11.01
C ALA A 63 6.42 16.15 11.08
N ARG A 64 5.60 16.75 10.19
CA ARG A 64 5.39 18.20 10.15
C ARG A 64 4.17 18.71 10.93
N SER A 65 3.20 17.87 11.22
CA SER A 65 1.92 18.32 11.76
C SER A 65 1.68 17.95 13.22
N GLY A 66 2.46 17.02 13.81
CA GLY A 66 2.18 16.48 15.16
C GLY A 66 0.86 15.70 15.26
N ALA A 67 -0.04 15.83 14.28
CA ALA A 67 -1.34 15.19 14.16
C ALA A 67 -1.29 13.65 14.18
N MET A 68 -0.10 13.08 14.01
CA MET A 68 0.14 11.65 14.00
C MET A 68 0.70 11.11 15.33
N ALA A 69 0.89 11.96 16.36
CA ALA A 69 1.30 11.55 17.70
C ALA A 69 0.31 10.56 18.36
N ASN A 70 -0.90 10.42 17.80
CA ASN A 70 -1.95 9.53 18.29
C ASN A 70 -2.30 8.36 17.35
N GLY A 71 -1.48 8.07 16.32
CA GLY A 71 -1.74 6.93 15.42
C GLY A 71 -3.02 7.05 14.58
N VAL A 72 -3.50 8.29 14.38
CA VAL A 72 -4.70 8.59 13.60
C VAL A 72 -4.27 8.94 12.18
N GLY A 73 -4.14 7.93 11.34
CA GLY A 73 -4.18 8.14 9.89
C GLY A 73 -5.41 8.95 9.46
N PRO A 74 -5.40 9.57 8.28
CA PRO A 74 -6.53 10.35 7.78
C PRO A 74 -7.84 9.52 7.85
N PRO A 75 -8.94 10.08 8.38
CA PRO A 75 -10.20 9.36 8.48
C PRO A 75 -10.72 8.98 7.09
N ILE A 76 -11.12 7.72 6.92
CA ILE A 76 -11.79 7.25 5.71
C ILE A 76 -13.29 7.49 5.89
N GLY A 77 -13.81 8.56 5.28
CA GLY A 77 -15.22 8.90 5.39
C GLY A 77 -16.16 7.91 4.67
N SER A 78 -15.74 7.39 3.51
CA SER A 78 -16.49 6.40 2.73
C SER A 78 -15.55 5.32 2.23
N ILE A 79 -15.75 4.09 2.70
CA ILE A 79 -14.94 2.93 2.31
C ILE A 79 -15.05 2.67 0.81
N ALA A 80 -16.26 2.66 0.26
CA ALA A 80 -16.49 2.47 -1.18
C ALA A 80 -15.73 3.48 -2.06
N LYS A 81 -15.77 4.78 -1.71
CA LYS A 81 -15.00 5.81 -2.45
C LYS A 81 -13.50 5.63 -2.30
N TYR A 82 -13.06 5.21 -1.11
CA TYR A 82 -11.66 4.95 -0.85
C TYR A 82 -11.16 3.78 -1.68
N GLU A 83 -11.87 2.65 -1.64
CA GLU A 83 -11.64 1.46 -2.45
C GLU A 83 -11.54 1.80 -3.94
N GLU A 84 -12.52 2.53 -4.48
CA GLU A 84 -12.52 2.95 -5.89
C GLU A 84 -11.25 3.75 -6.24
N SER A 85 -10.90 4.74 -5.42
CA SER A 85 -9.69 5.54 -5.63
C SER A 85 -8.41 4.72 -5.46
N TRP A 86 -8.39 3.77 -4.53
CA TRP A 86 -7.25 2.92 -4.26
C TRP A 86 -6.96 2.00 -5.44
N TRP A 87 -7.99 1.33 -5.96
CA TRP A 87 -7.82 0.45 -7.12
C TRP A 87 -7.49 1.21 -8.40
N ARG A 88 -8.03 2.43 -8.59
CA ARG A 88 -7.62 3.30 -9.71
C ARG A 88 -6.16 3.74 -9.61
N TRP A 89 -5.71 4.09 -8.40
CA TRP A 89 -4.31 4.43 -8.17
C TRP A 89 -3.41 3.23 -8.42
N TRP A 90 -3.73 2.09 -7.79
CA TRP A 90 -2.96 0.87 -7.91
C TRP A 90 -2.90 0.40 -9.37
N GLY A 91 -4.00 0.48 -10.12
CA GLY A 91 -4.02 0.20 -11.55
C GLY A 91 -3.13 1.13 -12.37
N GLY A 92 -3.12 2.43 -12.06
CA GLY A 92 -2.22 3.39 -12.72
C GLY A 92 -0.75 3.25 -12.36
N LEU A 93 -0.42 2.44 -11.35
CA LEU A 93 0.95 2.09 -10.98
C LEU A 93 1.45 0.83 -11.70
N GLN A 94 0.56 0.01 -12.26
CA GLN A 94 0.96 -1.28 -12.80
C GLN A 94 1.82 -1.14 -14.05
N PRO A 95 2.84 -2.01 -14.21
CA PRO A 95 3.60 -2.07 -15.44
C PRO A 95 2.73 -2.61 -16.58
N ASP A 96 3.06 -2.23 -17.82
CA ASP A 96 2.25 -2.52 -19.01
C ASP A 96 2.05 -4.02 -19.28
N TRP A 97 2.96 -4.88 -18.81
CA TRP A 97 2.84 -6.34 -18.95
C TRP A 97 1.71 -6.93 -18.09
N ARG A 98 1.19 -6.17 -17.12
CA ARG A 98 0.23 -6.68 -16.14
C ARG A 98 -1.20 -6.60 -16.68
N VAL A 99 -1.75 -7.77 -17.04
CA VAL A 99 -3.12 -7.88 -17.54
C VAL A 99 -4.14 -7.71 -16.39
N SER A 100 -5.04 -6.74 -16.53
CA SER A 100 -6.24 -6.63 -15.70
C SER A 100 -7.34 -7.48 -16.31
N HIS A 101 -8.01 -8.31 -15.50
CA HIS A 101 -9.25 -8.95 -15.92
C HIS A 101 -10.34 -7.88 -16.05
N ALA A 102 -11.11 -7.95 -17.13
CA ALA A 102 -12.20 -7.00 -17.37
C ALA A 102 -13.32 -7.21 -16.34
N GLY A 103 -13.86 -6.11 -15.78
CA GLY A 103 -15.13 -6.12 -15.06
C GLY A 103 -15.09 -5.85 -13.55
N ARG A 104 -13.92 -5.87 -12.89
CA ARG A 104 -13.75 -5.37 -11.52
C ARG A 104 -12.40 -4.67 -11.33
N PRO A 105 -12.34 -3.48 -10.72
CA PRO A 105 -11.07 -2.90 -10.27
C PRO A 105 -10.34 -3.91 -9.37
N GLY A 106 -9.07 -4.16 -9.68
CA GLY A 106 -8.19 -4.94 -8.80
C GLY A 106 -7.98 -6.41 -9.09
N GLN A 107 -8.59 -6.97 -10.14
CA GLN A 107 -8.30 -8.34 -10.57
C GLN A 107 -7.12 -8.40 -11.54
N PHE A 108 -5.94 -8.11 -11.03
CA PHE A 108 -4.72 -8.28 -11.81
C PHE A 108 -4.32 -9.75 -11.83
N ALA A 109 -3.95 -10.26 -13.00
CA ALA A 109 -3.34 -11.58 -13.09
C ALA A 109 -2.05 -11.59 -12.25
N ARG A 110 -1.91 -12.58 -11.35
CA ARG A 110 -0.67 -12.85 -10.60
C ARG A 110 0.19 -13.85 -11.35
N VAL A 111 0.44 -13.52 -12.62
CA VAL A 111 1.20 -14.35 -13.55
C VAL A 111 2.26 -13.46 -14.19
N MET A 112 3.49 -13.95 -14.23
CA MET A 112 4.60 -13.27 -14.89
C MET A 112 4.40 -13.33 -16.40
N GLY A 113 4.44 -12.17 -17.07
CA GLY A 113 4.21 -12.06 -18.51
C GLY A 113 5.38 -12.61 -19.36
N PRO A 114 5.17 -12.93 -20.65
CA PRO A 114 6.29 -13.28 -21.54
C PRO A 114 7.33 -12.14 -21.57
N GLY A 115 8.60 -12.46 -21.34
CA GLY A 115 9.69 -11.48 -21.31
C GLY A 115 9.88 -10.75 -19.98
N SER A 116 9.13 -11.12 -18.94
CA SER A 116 9.44 -10.72 -17.57
C SER A 116 10.66 -11.50 -17.07
N ASP A 117 11.83 -10.86 -17.05
CA ASP A 117 12.89 -11.32 -16.17
C ASP A 117 12.46 -11.01 -14.72
N ASP A 118 12.75 -11.95 -13.83
CA ASP A 118 12.38 -11.94 -12.42
C ASP A 118 12.86 -10.69 -11.67
N THR A 119 13.91 -10.03 -12.16
CA THR A 119 14.57 -8.92 -11.46
C THR A 119 14.19 -7.50 -11.94
N ASN A 120 13.59 -7.35 -13.13
CA ASN A 120 13.37 -6.01 -13.72
C ASN A 120 11.90 -5.70 -14.03
N SER A 121 11.02 -6.69 -13.97
CA SER A 121 9.60 -6.54 -14.31
C SER A 121 8.84 -5.57 -13.40
N TRP A 122 9.31 -5.38 -12.18
CA TRP A 122 8.75 -4.44 -11.20
C TRP A 122 9.57 -3.17 -11.02
N ALA A 123 10.54 -2.90 -11.90
CA ALA A 123 11.47 -1.77 -11.77
C ALA A 123 10.76 -0.41 -11.60
N THR A 124 9.59 -0.23 -12.22
CA THR A 124 8.78 1.00 -12.09
C THR A 124 8.19 1.20 -10.69
N LEU A 125 8.09 0.15 -9.89
CA LEU A 125 7.62 0.17 -8.51
C LEU A 125 8.76 0.03 -7.49
N ARG A 126 9.99 -0.15 -7.98
CA ARG A 126 11.20 -0.27 -7.17
C ARG A 126 11.63 1.09 -6.60
N HIS A 127 10.97 1.47 -5.51
CA HIS A 127 11.28 2.68 -4.76
C HIS A 127 11.59 2.33 -3.31
N PRO A 128 12.87 2.29 -2.91
CA PRO A 128 13.25 2.13 -1.51
C PRO A 128 12.69 3.26 -0.62
N GLY A 129 12.44 2.95 0.64
CA GLY A 129 12.21 3.94 1.66
C GLY A 129 10.85 4.65 1.64
N VAL A 130 10.84 5.90 2.10
CA VAL A 130 9.61 6.56 2.57
C VAL A 130 8.58 6.86 1.48
N ASN A 131 9.01 6.93 0.22
CA ASN A 131 8.18 7.31 -0.92
C ASN A 131 7.72 6.10 -1.77
N GLY A 132 8.13 4.89 -1.42
CA GLY A 132 7.74 3.67 -2.13
C GLY A 132 6.63 2.90 -1.45
N VAL A 133 6.87 1.60 -1.25
CA VAL A 133 5.91 0.60 -0.72
C VAL A 133 5.28 1.04 0.61
N LEU A 134 6.00 1.79 1.44
CA LEU A 134 5.48 2.34 2.68
C LEU A 134 4.14 3.09 2.51
N SER A 135 3.97 3.81 1.40
CA SER A 135 2.74 4.57 1.13
C SER A 135 1.55 3.65 0.83
N LEU A 136 1.79 2.49 0.21
CA LEU A 136 0.77 1.46 -0.02
C LEU A 136 0.35 0.82 1.30
N LEU A 137 1.31 0.51 2.18
CA LEU A 137 1.02 -0.11 3.47
C LEU A 137 0.25 0.79 4.41
N ALA A 138 0.61 2.07 4.50
CA ALA A 138 -0.14 3.05 5.29
C ALA A 138 -1.58 3.17 4.78
N SER A 139 -1.75 3.21 3.45
CA SER A 139 -3.06 3.25 2.81
C SER A 139 -3.91 2.01 3.11
N LEU A 140 -3.33 0.81 2.98
CA LEU A 140 -3.99 -0.47 3.31
C LEU A 140 -4.33 -0.58 4.79
N TYR A 141 -3.47 -0.04 5.67
CA TYR A 141 -3.72 -0.01 7.10
C TYR A 141 -4.96 0.83 7.43
N TRP A 142 -5.05 2.05 6.90
CA TRP A 142 -6.23 2.90 7.14
C TRP A 142 -7.50 2.27 6.60
N TRP A 143 -7.44 1.66 5.40
CA TRP A 143 -8.57 0.95 4.81
C TRP A 143 -9.03 -0.21 5.68
N GLY A 144 -8.11 -1.09 6.11
CA GLY A 144 -8.44 -2.22 6.97
C GLY A 144 -8.98 -1.80 8.33
N LYS A 145 -8.45 -0.71 8.92
CA LYS A 145 -9.02 -0.12 10.15
C LYS A 145 -10.49 0.27 9.95
N ALA A 146 -10.78 1.01 8.87
CA ALA A 146 -12.13 1.49 8.57
C ALA A 146 -13.11 0.32 8.32
N VAL A 147 -12.69 -0.72 7.60
CA VAL A 147 -13.49 -1.93 7.35
C VAL A 147 -13.83 -2.65 8.66
N GLN A 148 -12.87 -2.80 9.57
CA GLN A 148 -13.10 -3.47 10.85
C GLN A 148 -13.97 -2.66 11.84
N GLU A 149 -13.92 -1.33 11.77
CA GLU A 149 -14.66 -0.45 12.68
C GLU A 149 -16.15 -0.36 12.34
N LYS A 150 -16.54 -0.75 11.13
CA LYS A 150 -17.93 -0.75 10.66
C LYS A 150 -18.60 -2.10 11.01
N GLN A 151 -19.60 -2.11 11.90
CA GLN A 151 -20.45 -3.28 12.17
C GLN A 151 -21.85 -3.14 11.54
N PRO A 152 -22.48 -4.22 11.01
CA PRO A 152 -21.89 -5.51 10.70
C PRO A 152 -21.17 -5.46 9.33
N SER A 153 -20.01 -6.11 9.30
CA SER A 153 -19.08 -6.31 8.19
C SER A 153 -19.75 -6.38 6.80
N ASN A 154 -19.50 -5.38 5.95
CA ASN A 154 -19.71 -5.58 4.52
C ASN A 154 -18.63 -6.54 4.01
N LYS A 155 -19.01 -7.80 3.79
CA LYS A 155 -18.12 -8.87 3.33
C LYS A 155 -17.36 -8.47 2.06
N GLU A 156 -18.00 -7.71 1.16
CA GLU A 156 -17.39 -7.26 -0.09
C GLU A 156 -16.25 -6.26 0.15
N GLU A 157 -16.43 -5.29 1.06
CA GLU A 157 -15.38 -4.32 1.42
C GLU A 157 -14.17 -5.03 2.06
N MET A 158 -14.41 -6.08 2.84
CA MET A 158 -13.35 -6.93 3.43
C MET A 158 -12.63 -7.76 2.37
N GLU A 159 -13.36 -8.40 1.46
CA GLU A 159 -12.78 -9.19 0.37
C GLU A 159 -11.90 -8.33 -0.55
N SER A 160 -12.38 -7.14 -0.90
CA SER A 160 -11.63 -6.18 -1.72
C SER A 160 -10.33 -5.73 -1.05
N TRP A 161 -10.39 -5.44 0.26
CA TRP A 161 -9.19 -5.11 1.03
C TRP A 161 -8.20 -6.28 1.14
N VAL A 162 -8.68 -7.51 1.32
CA VAL A 162 -7.81 -8.71 1.33
C VAL A 162 -7.18 -8.95 -0.03
N GLU A 163 -7.91 -8.73 -1.12
CA GLU A 163 -7.38 -8.86 -2.47
C GLU A 163 -6.28 -7.83 -2.74
N ALA A 164 -6.48 -6.58 -2.31
CA ALA A 164 -5.47 -5.52 -2.37
C ALA A 164 -4.18 -5.88 -1.60
N ILE A 165 -4.30 -6.49 -0.42
CA ILE A 165 -3.15 -7.01 0.36
C ILE A 165 -2.42 -8.10 -0.43
N GLY A 166 -3.15 -9.10 -0.93
CA GLY A 166 -2.57 -10.21 -1.68
C GLY A 166 -1.81 -9.73 -2.90
N ASP A 167 -2.34 -8.70 -3.56
CA ASP A 167 -1.78 -8.15 -4.78
C ASP A 167 -0.49 -7.34 -4.55
N VAL A 168 -0.49 -6.49 -3.51
CA VAL A 168 0.73 -5.77 -3.10
C VAL A 168 1.79 -6.73 -2.58
N LYS A 169 1.41 -7.78 -1.84
CA LYS A 169 2.34 -8.81 -1.37
C LYS A 169 3.01 -9.53 -2.53
N TRP A 170 2.24 -9.88 -3.56
CA TRP A 170 2.78 -10.53 -4.75
C TRP A 170 3.80 -9.64 -5.47
N MET A 171 3.49 -8.35 -5.63
CA MET A 171 4.43 -7.36 -6.18
C MET A 171 5.72 -7.26 -5.36
N ILE A 172 5.63 -7.17 -4.02
CA ILE A 172 6.82 -7.10 -3.15
C ILE A 172 7.69 -8.35 -3.30
N THR A 173 7.08 -9.53 -3.43
CA THR A 173 7.81 -10.80 -3.57
C THR A 173 8.56 -10.88 -4.91
N GLY A 174 8.15 -10.09 -5.91
CA GLY A 174 8.85 -9.97 -7.20
C GLY A 174 9.87 -8.85 -7.29
N LEU A 175 10.08 -8.04 -6.24
CA LEU A 175 11.06 -6.94 -6.20
C LEU A 175 12.42 -7.37 -5.64
#